data_AF-A0A1F2RKD1-F1
#
_entry.id   AF-A0A1F2RKD1-F1
#
_cell.length_a   1.000
_cell.length_b   1.000
_cell.length_c   1.000
_cell.angle_alpha   90.00
_cell.angle_beta   90.00
_cell.angle_gamma   90.00
#
_symmetry.space_group_name_H-M   'P 1'
#
loop_
_entity.id
_entity.type
_entity.pdbx_description
1 polymer ?
#
loop_
_entity_poly.entity_id
_entity_poly.type
_entity_poly.pdbx_seq_one_letter_code
_entity_poly.pdbx_strand_id
1 'polypeptide(L)'
;MTEFLERDHRRFCGIFFDVGRRLAAGSLPESAYRFEEGACGLNWHLNAEEQVLFPAFEGATGNTRGPTVVMRAEHLEIRRLMDTVRVALGLADAYASSEALRRLIGALSAHSAKEVQVLYPLTDRAIGDERERDDLVRHMQASSAA
;
A
#
# COMPACT_ATOMS: atom_id res chain seq x y z
N MET A 1 -9.97 -5.20 11.82
CA MET A 1 -9.39 -4.15 10.96
C MET A 1 -7.91 -4.40 10.68
N THR A 2 -7.04 -4.28 11.69
CA THR A 2 -5.58 -4.39 11.58
C THR A 2 -5.10 -5.67 10.89
N GLU A 3 -5.68 -6.83 11.20
CA GLU A 3 -5.31 -8.10 10.56
C GLU A 3 -5.52 -8.11 9.03
N PHE A 4 -6.59 -7.47 8.56
CA PHE A 4 -6.90 -7.37 7.13
C PHE A 4 -5.86 -6.52 6.39
N LEU A 5 -5.54 -5.33 6.94
CA LEU A 5 -4.58 -4.40 6.32
C LEU A 5 -3.15 -4.95 6.35
N GLU A 6 -2.73 -5.56 7.46
CA GLU A 6 -1.42 -6.21 7.53
C GLU A 6 -1.28 -7.39 6.56
N ARG A 7 -2.38 -8.12 6.30
CA ARG A 7 -2.39 -9.20 5.31
C ARG A 7 -2.12 -8.65 3.91
N ASP A 8 -2.70 -7.50 3.57
CA ASP A 8 -2.42 -6.81 2.31
C ASP A 8 -0.95 -6.37 2.22
N HIS A 9 -0.39 -5.77 3.28
CA HIS A 9 1.03 -5.42 3.32
C HIS A 9 1.94 -6.64 3.07
N ARG A 10 1.67 -7.77 3.74
CA ARG A 10 2.41 -9.03 3.51
C ARG A 10 2.26 -9.53 2.08
N ARG A 11 1.06 -9.43 1.49
CA ARG A 11 0.79 -9.82 0.10
C ARG A 11 1.62 -8.97 -0.87
N PHE A 12 1.61 -7.64 -0.73
CA PHE A 12 2.35 -6.75 -1.63
C PHE A 12 3.86 -6.92 -1.50
N CYS A 13 4.38 -7.08 -0.28
CA CYS A 13 5.78 -7.47 -0.06
C CYS A 13 6.11 -8.76 -0.83
N GLY A 14 5.29 -9.81 -0.69
CA GLY A 14 5.49 -11.07 -1.41
C GLY A 14 5.50 -10.93 -2.93
N ILE A 15 4.59 -10.10 -3.48
CA ILE A 15 4.51 -9.82 -4.92
C ILE A 15 5.77 -9.08 -5.40
N PHE A 16 6.16 -7.99 -4.76
CA PHE A 16 7.31 -7.19 -5.21
C PHE A 16 8.65 -7.91 -5.02
N PHE A 17 8.78 -8.77 -4.00
CA PHE A 17 9.92 -9.68 -3.90
C PHE A 17 9.95 -10.70 -5.04
N ASP A 18 8.79 -11.22 -5.48
CA ASP A 18 8.72 -12.12 -6.64
C ASP A 18 9.10 -11.41 -7.94
N VAL A 19 8.66 -10.15 -8.13
CA VAL A 19 9.10 -9.32 -9.27
C VAL A 19 10.62 -9.18 -9.26
N GLY A 20 11.23 -8.87 -8.11
CA GLY A 20 12.69 -8.74 -8.00
C GLY A 20 13.43 -10.04 -8.34
N ARG A 21 12.91 -11.19 -7.91
CA ARG A 21 13.49 -12.51 -8.29
C ARG A 21 13.40 -12.77 -9.78
N ARG A 22 12.27 -12.45 -10.42
CA ARG A 22 12.07 -12.63 -11.86
C ARG A 22 12.95 -11.71 -12.69
N LEU A 23 13.14 -10.46 -12.25
CA LEU A 23 14.10 -9.52 -12.85
C LEU A 23 15.52 -10.09 -12.81
N ALA A 24 15.95 -10.62 -11.65
CA ALA A 24 17.25 -11.25 -11.51
C ALA A 24 17.43 -12.51 -12.38
N ALA A 25 16.34 -13.21 -12.69
CA ALA A 25 16.33 -14.36 -13.61
C ALA A 25 16.21 -13.97 -15.10
N GLY A 26 16.12 -12.67 -15.43
CA GLY A 26 15.97 -12.18 -16.81
C GLY A 26 14.55 -12.30 -17.39
N SER A 27 13.56 -12.65 -16.58
CA SER A 27 12.15 -12.81 -16.99
C SER A 27 11.41 -11.47 -16.97
N LEU A 28 11.78 -10.56 -17.87
CA LEU A 28 11.22 -9.19 -17.93
C LEU A 28 9.71 -9.14 -18.19
N PRO A 29 9.13 -9.87 -19.17
CA PRO A 29 7.68 -9.86 -19.40
C PRO A 29 6.87 -10.34 -18.19
N GLU A 30 7.31 -11.42 -17.55
CA GLU A 30 6.66 -11.98 -16.36
C GLU A 30 6.82 -11.04 -15.15
N SER A 31 7.96 -10.34 -15.05
CA SER A 31 8.17 -9.31 -14.04
C SER A 31 7.20 -8.15 -14.22
N ALA A 32 7.00 -7.69 -15.45
CA ALA A 32 6.06 -6.62 -15.78
C ALA A 32 4.61 -7.00 -15.47
N TYR A 33 4.18 -8.19 -15.86
CA TYR A 33 2.85 -8.70 -15.54
C TYR A 33 2.63 -8.80 -14.03
N ARG A 34 3.57 -9.42 -13.31
CA ARG A 34 3.47 -9.58 -11.85
C ARG A 34 3.55 -8.26 -11.10
N PHE A 35 4.31 -7.30 -11.61
CA PHE A 35 4.37 -5.95 -11.09
C PHE A 35 3.03 -5.23 -11.23
N GLU A 36 2.39 -5.30 -12.41
CA GLU A 36 1.11 -4.63 -12.64
C GLU A 36 -0.01 -5.18 -11.74
N GLU A 37 -0.05 -6.49 -11.51
CA GLU A 37 -0.97 -7.10 -10.53
C GLU A 37 -0.77 -6.53 -9.12
N GLY A 38 0.50 -6.41 -8.69
CA GLY A 38 0.85 -5.83 -7.39
C GLY A 38 0.52 -4.34 -7.30
N ALA A 39 0.84 -3.57 -8.34
CA ALA A 39 0.60 -2.14 -8.41
C ALA A 39 -0.89 -1.80 -8.42
N CYS A 40 -1.70 -2.58 -9.15
CA CYS A 40 -3.15 -2.44 -9.18
C CYS A 40 -3.75 -2.69 -7.79
N GLY A 41 -3.39 -3.81 -7.15
CA GLY A 41 -3.85 -4.13 -5.80
C GLY A 41 -3.41 -3.10 -4.75
N LEU A 42 -2.16 -2.63 -4.82
CA LEU A 42 -1.66 -1.61 -3.91
C LEU A 42 -2.41 -0.28 -4.10
N ASN A 43 -2.72 0.12 -5.34
CA ASN A 43 -3.51 1.32 -5.58
C ASN A 43 -4.90 1.26 -4.94
N TRP A 44 -5.55 0.09 -4.98
CA TRP A 44 -6.84 -0.11 -4.30
C TRP A 44 -6.71 -0.02 -2.78
N HIS A 45 -5.67 -0.63 -2.22
CA HIS A 45 -5.38 -0.55 -0.79
C HIS A 45 -5.22 0.92 -0.33
N LEU A 46 -4.36 1.68 -1.01
CA LEU A 46 -4.13 3.10 -0.70
C LEU A 46 -5.43 3.92 -0.84
N ASN A 47 -6.26 3.63 -1.85
CA ASN A 47 -7.56 4.29 -2.01
C ASN A 47 -8.53 3.97 -0.88
N ALA A 48 -8.60 2.71 -0.45
CA ALA A 48 -9.46 2.30 0.67
C ALA A 48 -9.04 2.99 1.97
N GLU A 49 -7.74 3.13 2.20
CA GLU A 49 -7.24 3.89 3.34
C GLU A 49 -7.59 5.38 3.25
N GLU A 50 -7.35 6.00 2.10
CA GLU A 50 -7.61 7.43 1.89
C GLU A 50 -9.09 7.81 1.97
N GLN A 51 -9.97 6.93 1.49
CA GLN A 51 -11.41 7.20 1.34
C GLN A 51 -12.26 6.68 2.50
N VAL A 52 -11.77 5.69 3.24
CA VAL A 52 -12.55 5.02 4.29
C VAL A 52 -11.84 5.09 5.64
N LEU A 53 -10.61 4.59 5.74
CA LEU A 53 -9.89 4.51 7.01
C LEU A 53 -9.55 5.89 7.58
N PHE A 54 -8.93 6.75 6.76
CA PHE A 54 -8.47 8.07 7.22
C PHE A 54 -9.64 8.97 7.62
N PRO A 55 -10.76 9.04 6.87
CA PRO A 55 -11.94 9.77 7.32
C PRO A 55 -12.54 9.23 8.62
N ALA A 56 -12.57 7.91 8.81
CA ALA A 56 -13.07 7.30 10.06
C ALA A 56 -12.18 7.68 11.26
N PHE A 57 -10.85 7.59 11.09
CA PHE A 57 -9.90 8.04 12.11
C PHE A 57 -10.03 9.53 12.43
N GLU A 58 -10.10 10.37 11.39
CA GLU A 58 -10.22 11.84 11.53
C GLU A 58 -11.54 12.21 12.22
N GLY A 59 -12.64 11.56 11.88
CA GLY A 59 -13.95 11.75 12.51
C GLY A 59 -13.97 11.33 13.98
N ALA A 60 -13.37 10.19 14.31
CA ALA A 60 -13.34 9.67 15.68
C ALA A 60 -12.40 10.47 16.61
N THR A 61 -11.31 11.03 16.07
CA THR A 61 -10.27 11.70 16.88
C THR A 61 -10.30 13.22 16.80
N GLY A 62 -10.94 13.80 15.78
CA GLY A 62 -10.84 15.21 15.44
C GLY A 62 -9.47 15.63 14.88
N ASN A 63 -8.54 14.68 14.68
CA ASN A 63 -7.18 14.98 14.25
C ASN A 63 -7.03 14.99 12.72
N THR A 64 -7.26 16.16 12.11
CA THR A 64 -7.21 16.35 10.64
C THR A 64 -5.87 16.86 10.12
N ARG A 65 -4.89 17.09 11.00
CA ARG A 65 -3.55 17.61 10.64
C ARG A 65 -2.40 16.70 11.08
N GLY A 66 -2.72 15.51 11.54
CA GLY A 66 -1.78 14.56 12.13
C GLY A 66 -1.35 13.45 11.16
N PRO A 67 -1.38 12.18 11.59
CA PRO A 67 -0.73 11.08 10.88
C PRO A 67 -1.29 10.86 9.47
N THR A 68 -2.58 11.10 9.24
CA THR A 68 -3.23 10.89 7.94
C THR A 68 -2.77 11.88 6.86
N VAL A 69 -2.25 13.05 7.21
CA VAL A 69 -1.65 14.00 6.25
C VAL A 69 -0.30 13.46 5.75
N VAL A 70 0.50 12.92 6.67
CA VAL A 70 1.80 12.31 6.34
C VAL A 70 1.58 11.06 5.47
N MET A 71 0.60 10.22 5.81
CA MET A 71 0.29 9.02 5.02
C MET A 71 -0.12 9.38 3.59
N ARG A 72 -1.01 10.36 3.39
CA ARG A 72 -1.38 10.82 2.04
C ARG A 72 -0.18 11.34 1.22
N ALA A 73 0.74 12.06 1.85
CA ALA A 73 1.96 12.50 1.16
C ALA A 73 2.85 11.32 0.74
N GLU A 74 2.95 10.29 1.59
CA GLU A 74 3.68 9.06 1.29
C GLU A 74 2.98 8.21 0.22
N HIS A 75 1.65 8.15 0.19
CA HIS A 75 0.89 7.48 -0.86
C HIS A 75 1.18 8.09 -2.23
N LEU A 76 1.25 9.43 -2.30
CA LEU A 76 1.64 10.11 -3.55
C LEU A 76 3.05 9.72 -4.00
N GLU A 77 4.00 9.59 -3.08
CA GLU A 77 5.36 9.16 -3.41
C GLU A 77 5.42 7.69 -3.81
N ILE A 78 4.68 6.81 -3.13
CA ILE A 78 4.54 5.39 -3.49
C ILE A 78 3.98 5.27 -4.91
N ARG A 79 2.95 6.03 -5.27
CA ARG A 79 2.39 6.04 -6.64
C ARG A 79 3.41 6.50 -7.68
N ARG A 80 4.20 7.55 -7.40
CA ARG A 80 5.29 7.98 -8.30
C ARG A 80 6.39 6.92 -8.46
N LEU A 81 6.73 6.22 -7.38
CA LEU A 81 7.69 5.13 -7.43
C LEU A 81 7.14 3.96 -8.26
N MET A 82 5.85 3.61 -8.11
CA MET A 82 5.21 2.60 -8.96
C MET A 82 5.30 2.96 -10.45
N ASP A 83 5.02 4.23 -10.81
CA ASP A 83 5.16 4.69 -12.19
C ASP A 83 6.61 4.62 -12.68
N THR A 84 7.58 4.91 -11.81
CA THR A 84 9.00 4.78 -12.13
C THR A 84 9.38 3.33 -12.46
N VAL A 85 8.89 2.36 -11.67
CA VAL A 85 9.12 0.93 -11.96
C VAL A 85 8.43 0.54 -13.27
N ARG A 86 7.19 0.99 -13.49
CA ARG A 86 6.41 0.70 -14.71
C ARG A 86 7.13 1.18 -15.96
N VAL A 87 7.67 2.41 -15.95
CA VAL A 87 8.45 2.97 -17.06
C VAL A 87 9.72 2.15 -17.30
N ALA A 88 10.48 1.83 -16.25
CA ALA A 88 11.72 1.07 -16.40
C ALA A 88 11.48 -0.35 -16.98
N LEU A 89 10.42 -1.01 -16.52
CA LEU A 89 9.99 -2.32 -17.05
C LEU A 89 9.57 -2.22 -18.51
N GLY A 90 8.83 -1.17 -18.88
CA GLY A 90 8.38 -0.93 -20.26
C GLY A 90 9.53 -0.63 -21.23
N LEU A 91 10.63 -0.05 -20.74
CA LEU A 91 11.87 0.16 -21.50
C LEU A 91 12.78 -1.08 -21.53
N ALA A 92 12.38 -2.17 -20.88
CA ALA A 92 13.17 -3.39 -20.73
C ALA A 92 14.58 -3.16 -20.12
N ASP A 93 14.75 -2.10 -19.33
CA ASP A 93 16.00 -1.81 -18.62
C ASP A 93 16.02 -2.56 -17.29
N ALA A 94 16.68 -3.72 -17.27
CA ALA A 94 16.74 -4.59 -16.09
C ALA A 94 17.41 -3.92 -14.87
N TYR A 95 18.43 -3.08 -15.11
CA TYR A 95 19.14 -2.38 -14.02
C TYR A 95 18.25 -1.29 -13.43
N ALA A 96 17.68 -0.43 -14.28
CA ALA A 96 16.77 0.62 -13.83
C ALA A 96 15.51 0.03 -13.17
N SER A 97 14.98 -1.08 -13.70
CA SER A 97 13.82 -1.78 -13.12
C SER A 97 14.12 -2.27 -11.71
N SER A 98 15.27 -2.92 -11.52
CA SER A 98 15.69 -3.45 -10.22
C SER A 98 15.91 -2.34 -9.20
N GLU A 99 16.54 -1.23 -9.62
CA GLU A 99 16.79 -0.10 -8.74
C GLU A 99 15.51 0.65 -8.37
N ALA A 100 14.62 0.90 -9.33
CA ALA A 100 13.31 1.50 -9.08
C ALA A 100 12.47 0.63 -8.13
N LEU A 101 12.45 -0.69 -8.34
CA LEU A 101 11.72 -1.64 -7.50
C LEU A 101 12.26 -1.65 -6.06
N ARG A 102 13.58 -1.62 -5.89
CA ARG A 102 14.22 -1.54 -4.56
C ARG A 102 13.81 -0.28 -3.81
N ARG A 103 13.73 0.86 -4.50
CA ARG A 103 13.26 2.13 -3.91
C ARG A 103 11.79 2.04 -3.49
N LEU A 104 10.93 1.45 -4.33
CA LEU A 104 9.52 1.22 -4.00
C LEU A 104 9.37 0.33 -2.75
N ILE A 105 10.08 -0.80 -2.69
CA ILE A 105 10.05 -1.72 -1.54
C ILE A 105 10.50 -1.01 -0.26
N GLY A 106 11.55 -0.19 -0.32
CA GLY A 106 12.01 0.61 0.81
C GLY A 106 10.96 1.61 1.30
N ALA A 107 10.33 2.35 0.39
CA ALA A 107 9.25 3.28 0.72
C ALA A 107 8.06 2.57 1.37
N LEU A 108 7.60 1.46 0.79
CA LEU A 108 6.51 0.65 1.33
C LEU A 108 6.82 0.10 2.72
N SER A 109 8.04 -0.35 2.95
CA SER A 109 8.45 -0.89 4.25
C SER A 109 8.43 0.18 5.34
N ALA A 110 8.93 1.37 5.03
CA ALA A 110 8.91 2.52 5.95
C ALA A 110 7.50 3.05 6.21
N HIS A 111 6.65 3.03 5.18
CA HIS A 111 5.25 3.42 5.25
C HIS A 111 4.43 2.45 6.12
N SER A 112 4.45 1.16 5.78
CA SER A 112 3.71 0.10 6.49
C SER A 112 4.07 0.05 7.98
N ALA A 113 5.34 0.31 8.33
CA ALA A 113 5.75 0.37 9.73
C ALA A 113 5.01 1.45 10.53
N LYS A 114 4.77 2.64 9.95
CA LYS A 114 4.04 3.72 10.63
C LYS A 114 2.57 3.36 10.79
N GLU A 115 1.99 2.72 9.79
CA GLU A 115 0.59 2.29 9.84
C GLU A 115 0.38 1.26 10.94
N VAL A 116 1.16 0.18 10.92
CA VAL A 116 1.05 -0.93 11.87
C VAL A 116 1.43 -0.51 13.29
N GLN A 117 2.48 0.31 13.46
CA GLN A 117 2.96 0.68 14.80
C GLN A 117 2.22 1.87 15.41
N VAL A 118 1.65 2.75 14.58
CA VAL A 118 1.06 4.01 15.04
C VAL A 118 -0.39 4.16 14.62
N LEU A 119 -0.69 4.16 13.31
CA LEU A 119 -2.03 4.56 12.84
C LEU A 119 -3.11 3.54 13.20
N TYR A 120 -2.90 2.25 12.94
CA TYR A 120 -3.90 1.22 13.21
C TYR A 120 -4.19 1.09 14.71
N PRO A 121 -3.19 1.06 15.63
CA PRO A 121 -3.46 1.04 17.07
C PRO A 121 -4.21 2.28 17.57
N LEU A 122 -3.94 3.46 17.02
CA LEU A 122 -4.69 4.67 17.38
C LEU A 122 -6.12 4.62 16.86
N THR A 123 -6.32 4.09 15.65
CA THR A 123 -7.65 3.93 15.05
C THR A 123 -8.48 2.91 15.83
N ASP A 124 -7.90 1.76 16.19
CA ASP A 124 -8.57 0.72 16.99
C ASP A 124 -9.01 1.26 18.36
N ARG A 125 -8.19 2.12 18.99
CA ARG A 125 -8.54 2.78 20.27
C ARG A 125 -9.62 3.84 20.12
N ALA A 126 -9.65 4.54 18.99
CA ALA A 126 -10.63 5.59 18.72
C ALA A 126 -12.01 5.02 18.37
N ILE A 127 -12.05 3.96 17.56
CA ILE A 127 -13.27 3.27 17.12
C ILE A 127 -13.56 2.11 18.08
N GLY A 128 -13.80 2.43 19.35
CA GLY A 128 -13.81 1.45 20.46
C GLY A 128 -14.77 0.26 20.30
N ASP A 129 -15.81 0.37 19.45
CA ASP A 129 -16.75 -0.72 19.17
C ASP A 129 -16.25 -1.70 18.09
N GLU A 130 -16.32 -3.00 18.39
CA GLU A 130 -15.89 -4.07 17.48
C GLU A 130 -16.75 -4.12 16.21
N ARG A 131 -18.06 -3.85 16.34
CA ARG A 131 -18.97 -3.84 15.17
C ARG A 131 -18.63 -2.70 14.22
N GLU A 132 -18.36 -1.51 14.74
CA GLU A 132 -17.91 -0.37 13.92
C GLU A 132 -16.61 -0.67 13.18
N ARG A 133 -15.65 -1.35 13.82
CA ARG A 133 -14.40 -1.78 13.16
C ARG A 133 -14.63 -2.83 12.08
N ASP A 134 -15.57 -3.75 12.28
CA ASP A 134 -15.94 -4.75 11.27
C ASP A 134 -16.66 -4.11 10.07
N ASP A 135 -17.56 -3.16 10.33
CA ASP A 135 -18.20 -2.37 9.28
C ASP A 135 -17.18 -1.56 8.48
N LEU A 136 -16.16 -1.01 9.14
CA LEU A 136 -15.08 -0.31 8.46
C LEU A 136 -14.30 -1.24 7.52
N VAL A 137 -14.00 -2.48 7.95
CA VAL A 137 -13.36 -3.49 7.09
C VAL A 137 -14.25 -3.83 5.88
N ARG A 138 -15.56 -4.02 6.10
CA ARG A 138 -16.51 -4.28 5.02
C ARG A 138 -16.54 -3.15 4.00
N HIS A 139 -16.55 -1.90 4.45
CA HIS A 139 -16.50 -0.74 3.56
C HIS A 139 -15.19 -0.67 2.77
N MET A 140 -14.03 -0.87 3.41
CA MET A 140 -12.74 -0.90 2.72
C MET A 140 -12.69 -1.99 1.64
N GLN A 141 -13.23 -3.18 1.92
CA GLN A 141 -13.30 -4.28 0.95
C GLN A 141 -14.22 -3.96 -0.24
N ALA A 142 -15.37 -3.32 0.01
CA ALA A 142 -16.30 -2.92 -1.04
C ALA A 142 -15.72 -1.80 -1.94
N SER A 143 -15.04 -0.82 -1.34
CA SER A 143 -14.36 0.26 -2.06
C SER A 143 -13.13 -0.22 -2.85
N SER A 144 -12.58 -1.39 -2.51
CA SER A 144 -11.45 -2.02 -3.22
C SER A 144 -11.89 -2.90 -4.40
N ALA A 145 -13.20 -3.12 -4.58
CA ALA A 145 -13.77 -4.00 -5.60
C ALA A 145 -14.52 -3.27 -6.73
N ALA A 146 -14.59 -1.94 -6.67
CA ALA A 146 -15.24 -1.05 -7.65
C ALA A 146 -14.21 -0.27 -8.47
#